data_AF-A0A137SH17-F1
#
_entry.id   AF-A0A137SH17-F1
#
_cell.length_a   1.000
_cell.length_b   1.000
_cell.length_c   1.000
_cell.angle_alpha   90.00
_cell.angle_beta   90.00
_cell.angle_gamma   90.00
#
_symmetry.space_group_name_H-M   'P 1'
#
loop_
_entity.id
_entity.type
_entity.pdbx_description
1 polymer ?
#
loop_
_entity_poly.entity_id
_entity_poly.type
_entity_poly.pdbx_seq_one_letter_code
_entity_poly.pdbx_strand_id
1 'polypeptide(L)'
;MKLKRFLSGLILSTAAAITPVHAAPILSDIVFVVDESGSMGTVQANLRANIGLFASILTGTGQVDAQYGLVGYGDNAVVPRMVTDLTDPASFATAAQGLKINGGTEPGYTATAFALNALDGQSDLFSFRSNAVKNIIILTDEPSNGDFAFRGTAGGSAVNSSVLDGLLTSNNALYNGVLRNTSTENSYRTLIEDHGGTVFDLNLFNTSNQTIVQQFVTEFANKKLQETLDFCQLNPIHPACQPSASVPEPSSLALIGLGLLGIFTRYRRRPVASVAV
;
A
#
# COMPACT_ATOMS: atom_id res chain seq x y z
N MET A 1 24.34 -69.96 -30.65
CA MET A 1 25.03 -68.81 -29.99
C MET A 1 24.04 -67.67 -29.80
N LYS A 2 24.23 -66.94 -28.70
CA LYS A 2 23.21 -66.18 -27.96
C LYS A 2 22.84 -64.80 -28.55
N LEU A 3 21.53 -64.61 -28.70
CA LEU A 3 20.66 -63.48 -28.39
C LEU A 3 21.21 -62.03 -28.29
N LYS A 4 20.66 -61.18 -29.17
CA LYS A 4 20.63 -59.70 -29.27
C LYS A 4 20.54 -58.94 -27.94
N ARG A 5 21.20 -57.76 -27.85
CA ARG A 5 20.74 -56.64 -27.00
C ARG A 5 21.01 -55.28 -27.66
N PHE A 6 19.91 -54.59 -27.96
CA PHE A 6 19.81 -53.16 -28.26
C PHE A 6 20.18 -52.35 -27.00
N LEU A 7 20.96 -51.27 -27.15
CA LEU A 7 21.03 -50.20 -26.15
C LEU A 7 20.23 -49.00 -26.66
N SER A 8 19.04 -48.80 -26.08
CA SER A 8 18.35 -47.51 -26.13
C SER A 8 18.83 -46.67 -24.95
N GLY A 9 19.56 -45.59 -25.23
CA GLY A 9 19.93 -44.59 -24.24
C GLY A 9 18.74 -43.70 -23.94
N LEU A 10 18.19 -43.82 -22.72
CA LEU A 10 17.12 -42.95 -22.21
C LEU A 10 17.77 -41.64 -21.74
N ILE A 11 17.64 -40.57 -22.53
CA ILE A 11 17.97 -39.20 -22.10
C ILE A 11 16.80 -38.74 -21.22
N LEU A 12 17.01 -38.74 -19.90
CA LEU A 12 16.06 -38.19 -18.94
C LEU A 12 16.28 -36.67 -18.87
N SER A 13 15.59 -35.92 -19.71
CA SER A 13 15.55 -34.46 -19.64
C SER A 13 14.70 -34.04 -18.44
N THR A 14 15.31 -33.81 -17.29
CA THR A 14 14.63 -33.16 -16.15
C THR A 14 14.44 -31.68 -16.47
N ALA A 15 13.26 -31.33 -16.98
CA ALA A 15 12.81 -29.94 -17.01
C ALA A 15 12.59 -29.49 -15.56
N ALA A 16 13.50 -28.65 -15.05
CA ALA A 16 13.25 -27.94 -13.80
C ALA A 16 12.10 -26.96 -14.04
N ALA A 17 10.94 -27.22 -13.43
CA ALA A 17 9.86 -26.24 -13.39
C ALA A 17 10.34 -25.05 -12.55
N ILE A 18 10.72 -23.97 -13.21
CA ILE A 18 10.99 -22.69 -12.56
C ILE A 18 9.62 -22.13 -12.19
N THR A 19 9.13 -22.41 -10.98
CA THR A 19 7.99 -21.67 -10.44
C THR A 19 8.43 -20.22 -10.29
N PRO A 20 7.67 -19.23 -10.80
CA PRO A 20 7.99 -17.83 -10.54
C PRO A 20 8.02 -17.63 -9.02
N VAL A 21 9.17 -17.18 -8.50
CA VAL A 21 9.26 -16.71 -7.12
C VAL A 21 8.42 -15.45 -7.06
N HIS A 22 7.18 -15.56 -6.59
CA HIS A 22 6.40 -14.38 -6.24
C HIS A 22 7.13 -13.70 -5.08
N ALA A 23 7.62 -12.49 -5.31
CA ALA A 23 8.06 -11.63 -4.23
C ALA A 23 6.90 -11.45 -3.24
N ALA A 24 7.21 -11.34 -1.95
CA ALA A 24 6.21 -11.01 -0.94
C ALA A 24 5.49 -9.71 -1.34
N PRO A 25 4.17 -9.58 -1.07
CA PRO A 25 3.44 -8.36 -1.40
C PRO A 25 4.06 -7.15 -0.68
N ILE A 26 4.09 -6.02 -1.37
CA ILE A 26 4.44 -4.73 -0.78
C ILE A 26 3.32 -4.37 0.19
N LEU A 27 3.66 -4.18 1.46
CA LEU A 27 2.69 -3.72 2.44
C LEU A 27 2.44 -2.22 2.22
N SER A 28 1.18 -1.79 2.20
CA SER A 28 0.79 -0.39 1.99
C SER A 28 -0.27 0.02 3.01
N ASP A 29 0.01 1.05 3.79
CA ASP A 29 -0.91 1.61 4.77
C ASP A 29 -1.50 2.89 4.20
N ILE A 30 -2.78 2.82 3.83
CA ILE A 30 -3.48 3.88 3.12
C ILE A 30 -4.38 4.63 4.08
N VAL A 31 -4.11 5.91 4.33
CA VAL A 31 -4.95 6.76 5.17
C VAL A 31 -5.69 7.77 4.30
N PHE A 32 -7.02 7.70 4.33
CA PHE A 32 -7.89 8.69 3.71
C PHE A 32 -8.11 9.85 4.69
N VAL A 33 -7.85 11.07 4.24
CA VAL A 33 -8.06 12.32 4.98
C VAL A 33 -9.23 13.04 4.32
N VAL A 34 -10.39 13.03 4.96
CA VAL A 34 -11.66 13.38 4.32
C VAL A 34 -12.27 14.60 4.97
N ASP A 35 -12.54 15.59 4.12
CA ASP A 35 -13.24 16.81 4.46
C ASP A 35 -14.70 16.54 4.89
N GLU A 36 -15.09 17.16 6.01
CA GLU A 36 -16.39 17.02 6.67
C GLU A 36 -17.29 18.24 6.48
N SER A 37 -16.99 19.10 5.50
CA SER A 37 -17.87 20.17 5.03
C SER A 37 -19.18 19.63 4.44
N GLY A 38 -20.23 20.46 4.43
CA GLY A 38 -21.56 20.07 3.97
C GLY A 38 -21.61 19.63 2.49
N SER A 39 -20.72 20.16 1.65
CA SER A 39 -20.58 19.82 0.22
C SER A 39 -20.06 18.40 -0.02
N MET A 40 -19.43 17.79 0.97
CA MET A 40 -18.73 16.50 0.82
C MET A 40 -19.65 15.27 0.97
N GLY A 41 -20.93 15.44 1.27
CA GLY A 41 -21.83 14.32 1.58
C GLY A 41 -21.89 13.23 0.50
N THR A 42 -21.93 13.61 -0.79
CA THR A 42 -21.92 12.65 -1.91
C THR A 42 -20.56 11.95 -2.05
N VAL A 43 -19.47 12.68 -1.90
CA VAL A 43 -18.10 12.14 -1.93
C VAL A 43 -17.93 11.08 -0.83
N GLN A 44 -18.31 11.42 0.40
CA GLN A 44 -18.24 10.49 1.54
C GLN A 44 -19.11 9.24 1.30
N ALA A 45 -20.29 9.39 0.69
CA ALA A 45 -21.14 8.27 0.31
C ALA A 45 -20.50 7.36 -0.74
N ASN A 46 -19.90 7.94 -1.78
CA ASN A 46 -19.21 7.18 -2.80
C ASN A 46 -17.95 6.50 -2.27
N LEU A 47 -17.21 7.12 -1.33
CA LEU A 47 -16.08 6.48 -0.63
C LEU A 47 -16.51 5.22 0.11
N ARG A 48 -17.56 5.30 0.93
CA ARG A 48 -18.12 4.14 1.65
C ARG A 48 -18.54 3.02 0.72
N ALA A 49 -19.24 3.37 -0.37
CA ALA A 49 -19.80 2.38 -1.29
C ALA A 49 -18.74 1.71 -2.16
N ASN A 50 -17.61 2.38 -2.44
CA ASN A 50 -16.64 1.92 -3.43
C ASN A 50 -15.26 1.53 -2.88
N ILE A 51 -15.01 1.67 -1.57
CA ILE A 51 -13.74 1.23 -0.98
C ILE A 51 -13.45 -0.27 -1.24
N GLY A 52 -14.49 -1.11 -1.31
CA GLY A 52 -14.34 -2.52 -1.66
C GLY A 52 -13.84 -2.75 -3.09
N LEU A 53 -14.28 -1.92 -4.04
CA LEU A 53 -13.80 -1.95 -5.43
C LEU A 53 -12.35 -1.44 -5.51
N PHE A 54 -12.06 -0.32 -4.84
CA PHE A 54 -10.69 0.22 -4.76
C PHE A 54 -9.72 -0.83 -4.23
N ALA A 55 -10.08 -1.48 -3.12
CA ALA A 55 -9.26 -2.48 -2.46
C ALA A 55 -9.08 -3.75 -3.32
N SER A 56 -10.13 -4.21 -4.01
CA SER A 56 -10.05 -5.42 -4.83
C SER A 56 -9.14 -5.24 -6.04
N ILE A 57 -9.11 -4.05 -6.65
CA ILE A 57 -8.19 -3.73 -7.74
C ILE A 57 -6.76 -3.65 -7.23
N LEU A 58 -6.54 -2.93 -6.13
CA LEU A 58 -5.20 -2.71 -5.57
C LEU A 58 -4.53 -4.04 -5.15
N THR A 59 -5.29 -4.90 -4.47
CA THR A 59 -4.77 -6.17 -3.90
C THR A 59 -4.95 -7.36 -4.83
N GLY A 60 -5.77 -7.25 -5.87
CA GLY A 60 -6.16 -8.37 -6.74
C GLY A 60 -5.02 -8.98 -7.55
N THR A 61 -3.90 -8.26 -7.72
CA THR A 61 -2.69 -8.79 -8.37
C THR A 61 -1.82 -9.64 -7.42
N GLY A 62 -2.08 -9.58 -6.11
CA GLY A 62 -1.23 -10.18 -5.08
C GLY A 62 0.13 -9.47 -4.87
N GLN A 63 0.36 -8.34 -5.53
CA GLN A 63 1.61 -7.57 -5.38
C GLN A 63 1.56 -6.56 -4.23
N VAL A 64 0.37 -6.20 -3.75
CA VAL A 64 0.15 -5.24 -2.66
C VAL A 64 -0.77 -5.84 -1.62
N ASP A 65 -0.42 -5.65 -0.35
CA ASP A 65 -1.25 -5.94 0.82
C ASP A 65 -1.56 -4.61 1.52
N ALA A 66 -2.82 -4.19 1.45
CA ALA A 66 -3.24 -2.87 1.88
C ALA A 66 -4.14 -2.89 3.12
N GLN A 67 -3.88 -1.96 4.05
CA GLN A 67 -4.78 -1.61 5.16
C GLN A 67 -5.25 -0.16 5.00
N TYR A 68 -6.42 0.15 5.56
CA TYR A 68 -7.12 1.41 5.30
C TYR A 68 -7.47 2.11 6.61
N GLY A 69 -6.98 3.34 6.78
CA GLY A 69 -7.28 4.22 7.91
C GLY A 69 -8.07 5.45 7.46
N LEU A 70 -8.79 6.09 8.38
CA LEU A 70 -9.64 7.23 8.06
C LEU A 70 -9.49 8.37 9.07
N VAL A 71 -9.25 9.55 8.55
CA VAL A 71 -9.30 10.83 9.26
C VAL A 71 -10.49 11.62 8.72
N GLY A 72 -11.30 12.15 9.63
CA GLY A 72 -12.26 13.21 9.34
C GLY A 72 -11.68 14.55 9.79
N TYR A 73 -11.87 15.61 9.02
CA TYR A 73 -11.44 16.94 9.43
C TYR A 73 -12.39 18.04 8.94
N GLY A 74 -12.29 19.20 9.58
CA GLY A 74 -13.02 20.40 9.21
C GLY A 74 -14.46 20.44 9.72
N ASP A 75 -14.88 19.48 10.56
CA ASP A 75 -16.18 19.49 11.25
C ASP A 75 -16.36 20.70 12.19
N ASN A 76 -17.50 20.80 12.89
CA ASN A 76 -17.74 21.90 13.84
C ASN A 76 -16.70 22.07 14.97
N ALA A 77 -15.97 21.01 15.34
CA ALA A 77 -14.87 21.11 16.30
C ALA A 77 -13.58 21.61 15.63
N VAL A 78 -13.52 21.52 14.31
CA VAL A 78 -12.48 22.06 13.43
C VAL A 78 -11.08 21.55 13.79
N VAL A 79 -11.02 20.31 14.26
CA VAL A 79 -9.80 19.56 14.54
C VAL A 79 -9.86 18.24 13.79
N PRO A 80 -8.73 17.72 13.29
CA PRO A 80 -8.71 16.39 12.73
C PRO A 80 -9.01 15.35 13.80
N ARG A 81 -9.66 14.27 13.39
CA ARG A 81 -9.98 13.14 14.28
C ARG A 81 -9.79 11.82 13.53
N MET A 82 -9.31 10.82 14.24
CA MET A 82 -9.32 9.45 13.74
C MET A 82 -10.75 8.92 13.75
N VAL A 83 -11.24 8.47 12.60
CA VAL A 83 -12.53 7.79 12.47
C VAL A 83 -12.35 6.29 12.58
N THR A 84 -11.26 5.76 12.01
CA THR A 84 -10.79 4.39 12.24
C THR A 84 -9.29 4.32 12.02
N ASP A 85 -8.63 3.45 12.79
CA ASP A 85 -7.25 3.05 12.53
C ASP A 85 -7.19 2.13 11.29
N LEU A 86 -5.98 1.68 10.92
CA LEU A 86 -5.73 0.79 9.80
C LEU A 86 -6.50 -0.52 9.94
N THR A 87 -7.44 -0.75 9.03
CA THR A 87 -8.36 -1.89 9.05
C THR A 87 -8.66 -2.43 7.64
N ASP A 88 -9.52 -3.43 7.55
CA ASP A 88 -9.98 -3.99 6.28
C ASP A 88 -11.04 -3.09 5.59
N PRO A 89 -11.26 -3.25 4.27
CA PRO A 89 -12.20 -2.39 3.53
C PRO A 89 -13.64 -2.38 4.07
N ALA A 90 -14.14 -3.48 4.63
CA ALA A 90 -15.51 -3.56 5.13
C ALA A 90 -15.65 -2.84 6.48
N SER A 91 -14.67 -3.00 7.36
CA SER A 91 -14.58 -2.25 8.61
C SER A 91 -14.40 -0.75 8.36
N PHE A 92 -13.55 -0.37 7.39
CA PHE A 92 -13.40 1.00 6.94
C PHE A 92 -14.74 1.58 6.43
N ALA A 93 -15.45 0.86 5.55
CA ALA A 93 -16.74 1.31 5.01
C ALA A 93 -17.78 1.55 6.11
N THR A 94 -17.75 0.72 7.16
CA THR A 94 -18.61 0.86 8.34
C THR A 94 -18.22 2.10 9.14
N ALA A 95 -16.94 2.28 9.45
CA ALA A 95 -16.46 3.43 10.21
C ALA A 95 -16.71 4.76 9.49
N ALA A 96 -16.57 4.78 8.16
CA ALA A 96 -16.81 5.95 7.33
C ALA A 96 -18.28 6.45 7.37
N GLN A 97 -19.22 5.69 7.92
CA GLN A 97 -20.58 6.18 8.25
C GLN A 97 -20.56 7.22 9.38
N GLY A 98 -19.49 7.23 10.19
CA GLY A 98 -19.26 8.20 11.24
C GLY A 98 -18.64 9.51 10.76
N LEU A 99 -18.40 9.70 9.46
CA LEU A 99 -18.04 11.00 8.90
C LEU A 99 -19.21 11.99 9.05
N LYS A 100 -18.87 13.26 9.23
CA LYS A 100 -19.78 14.39 9.43
C LYS A 100 -19.83 15.25 8.17
N ILE A 101 -20.87 16.08 8.08
CA ILE A 101 -21.14 17.00 6.97
C ILE A 101 -21.55 18.39 7.51
N ASN A 102 -20.92 18.80 8.61
CA ASN A 102 -21.28 20.00 9.35
C ASN A 102 -20.11 20.97 9.54
N GLY A 103 -19.06 20.78 8.75
CA GLY A 103 -17.86 21.58 8.75
C GLY A 103 -17.95 22.89 8.01
N GLY A 104 -16.92 23.73 8.17
CA GLY A 104 -16.77 24.98 7.42
C GLY A 104 -15.43 25.70 7.57
N THR A 105 -14.41 25.07 8.16
CA THR A 105 -13.02 25.54 8.00
C THR A 105 -12.19 24.28 7.82
N GLU A 106 -11.30 24.27 6.82
CA GLU A 106 -10.73 23.04 6.28
C GLU A 106 -9.21 23.00 6.50
N PRO A 107 -8.71 22.68 7.73
CA PRO A 107 -7.27 22.64 8.03
C PRO A 107 -6.64 21.35 7.48
N GLY A 108 -6.63 21.19 6.16
CA GLY A 108 -6.19 19.99 5.46
C GLY A 108 -4.71 19.69 5.67
N TYR A 109 -3.85 20.71 5.85
CA TYR A 109 -2.45 20.48 6.20
C TYR A 109 -2.30 19.87 7.59
N THR A 110 -3.00 20.44 8.57
CA THR A 110 -3.03 19.93 9.94
C THR A 110 -3.61 18.51 10.00
N ALA A 111 -4.66 18.24 9.22
CA ALA A 111 -5.26 16.91 9.12
C ALA A 111 -4.33 15.87 8.48
N THR A 112 -3.56 16.26 7.47
CA THR A 112 -2.55 15.39 6.86
C THR A 112 -1.41 15.11 7.84
N ALA A 113 -0.97 16.11 8.62
CA ALA A 113 0.01 15.89 9.68
C ALA A 113 -0.53 14.97 10.80
N PHE A 114 -1.81 15.09 11.17
CA PHE A 114 -2.46 14.15 12.09
C PHE A 114 -2.44 12.72 11.55
N ALA A 115 -2.75 12.54 10.25
CA ALA A 115 -2.71 11.23 9.59
C ALA A 115 -1.30 10.59 9.59
N LEU A 116 -0.26 11.42 9.62
CA LEU A 116 1.14 10.98 9.70
C LEU A 116 1.63 10.71 11.14
N ASN A 117 0.76 10.83 12.15
CA ASN A 117 1.13 10.79 13.58
C ASN A 117 2.15 11.88 13.97
N ALA A 118 2.07 13.05 13.33
CA ALA A 118 3.10 14.07 13.42
C ALA A 118 2.72 15.29 14.28
N LEU A 119 1.49 15.35 14.80
CA LEU A 119 1.11 16.47 15.67
C LEU A 119 1.68 16.30 17.08
N ASP A 120 2.13 17.41 17.66
CA ASP A 120 2.67 17.47 19.01
C ASP A 120 1.58 17.10 20.02
N GLY A 121 1.88 16.14 20.90
CA GLY A 121 0.94 15.68 21.93
C GLY A 121 -0.26 14.88 21.40
N GLN A 122 -0.24 14.46 20.14
CA GLN A 122 -1.27 13.57 19.58
C GLN A 122 -1.31 12.24 20.33
N SER A 123 -2.50 11.85 20.80
CA SER A 123 -2.72 10.57 21.50
C SER A 123 -3.25 9.47 20.59
N ASP A 124 -4.09 9.84 19.61
CA ASP A 124 -4.69 8.90 18.67
C ASP A 124 -3.72 8.70 17.50
N LEU A 125 -2.92 7.65 17.57
CA LEU A 125 -1.86 7.35 16.59
C LEU A 125 -2.26 6.16 15.71
N PHE A 126 -2.14 6.31 14.40
CA PHE A 126 -2.29 5.21 13.46
C PHE A 126 -1.25 4.12 13.70
N SER A 127 -1.66 2.86 13.69
CA SER A 127 -0.80 1.71 13.94
C SER A 127 -0.03 1.27 12.68
N PHE A 128 0.74 2.20 12.08
CA PHE A 128 1.49 1.93 10.86
C PHE A 128 2.42 0.71 11.00
N ARG A 129 2.38 -0.17 10.01
CA ARG A 129 3.33 -1.28 9.89
C ARG A 129 4.70 -0.70 9.58
N SER A 130 5.72 -1.11 10.33
CA SER A 130 7.09 -0.58 10.19
C SER A 130 7.73 -0.88 8.84
N ASN A 131 7.19 -1.84 8.09
CA ASN A 131 7.60 -2.22 6.76
C ASN A 131 6.49 -2.01 5.72
N ALA A 132 5.61 -1.02 5.91
CA ALA A 132 4.65 -0.60 4.89
C ALA A 132 5.03 0.73 4.25
N VAL A 133 4.62 0.90 3.00
CA VAL A 133 4.56 2.20 2.33
C VAL A 133 3.44 3.00 2.99
N LYS A 134 3.73 4.19 3.51
CA LYS A 134 2.70 5.11 3.99
C LYS A 134 2.11 5.86 2.80
N ASN A 135 0.79 5.84 2.66
CA ASN A 135 0.11 6.43 1.52
C ASN A 135 -1.07 7.27 2.01
N ILE A 136 -0.94 8.59 1.92
CA ILE A 136 -1.93 9.52 2.42
C ILE A 136 -2.71 10.08 1.24
N ILE A 137 -4.04 10.09 1.36
CA ILE A 137 -4.95 10.51 0.29
C ILE A 137 -5.92 11.54 0.86
N ILE A 138 -5.79 12.80 0.44
CA ILE A 138 -6.73 13.85 0.84
C ILE A 138 -7.91 13.94 -0.14
N LEU A 139 -9.13 14.02 0.38
CA LEU A 139 -10.36 14.25 -0.39
C LEU A 139 -10.99 15.55 0.11
N THR A 140 -11.00 16.58 -0.73
CA THR A 140 -11.54 17.90 -0.33
C THR A 140 -11.96 18.73 -1.52
N ASP A 141 -12.99 19.54 -1.29
CA ASP A 141 -13.53 20.43 -2.28
C ASP A 141 -13.12 21.90 -2.09
N GLU A 142 -12.25 22.16 -1.10
CA GLU A 142 -11.82 23.49 -0.70
C GLU A 142 -10.30 23.57 -0.39
N PRO A 143 -9.66 24.75 -0.55
CA PRO A 143 -8.26 24.95 -0.20
C PRO A 143 -8.01 24.74 1.31
N SER A 144 -6.78 24.36 1.68
CA SER A 144 -6.42 24.29 3.10
C SER A 144 -6.54 25.68 3.73
N ASN A 145 -7.26 25.77 4.84
CA ASN A 145 -7.42 27.02 5.55
C ASN A 145 -7.61 26.81 7.06
N GLY A 146 -7.24 27.83 7.83
CA GLY A 146 -7.35 27.81 9.29
C GLY A 146 -6.40 26.83 9.98
N ASP A 147 -5.27 26.45 9.36
CA ASP A 147 -4.20 25.65 9.99
C ASP A 147 -3.46 26.42 11.09
N PHE A 148 -4.16 26.72 12.18
CA PHE A 148 -3.63 27.46 13.32
C PHE A 148 -3.06 26.52 14.39
N ALA A 149 -2.09 27.03 15.16
CA ALA A 149 -1.40 26.26 16.21
C ALA A 149 -2.35 25.59 17.23
N PHE A 150 -3.49 26.23 17.56
CA PHE A 150 -4.45 25.65 18.51
C PHE A 150 -5.21 24.43 17.97
N ARG A 151 -5.15 24.16 16.66
CA ARG A 151 -5.73 22.96 16.02
C ARG A 151 -4.71 21.83 15.86
N GLY A 152 -3.43 22.16 16.02
CA GLY A 152 -2.32 21.24 15.88
C GLY A 152 -1.04 21.99 15.58
N THR A 153 0.05 21.54 16.21
CA THR A 153 1.41 21.94 15.85
C THR A 153 2.23 20.71 15.51
N ALA A 154 3.27 20.88 14.70
CA ALA A 154 4.33 19.90 14.52
C ALA A 154 5.66 20.60 14.80
N GLY A 155 6.43 20.11 15.77
CA GLY A 155 7.66 20.76 16.19
C GLY A 155 7.43 22.17 16.75
N GLY A 156 6.30 22.38 17.43
CA GLY A 156 5.90 23.66 18.05
C GLY A 156 5.38 24.72 17.07
N SER A 157 5.26 24.40 15.78
CA SER A 157 4.78 25.34 14.75
C SER A 157 3.43 24.89 14.18
N ALA A 158 2.57 25.85 13.84
CA ALA A 158 1.35 25.58 13.08
C ALA A 158 1.69 24.93 11.74
N VAL A 159 0.88 23.96 11.31
CA VAL A 159 1.18 23.15 10.11
C VAL A 159 0.81 23.91 8.85
N ASN A 160 1.78 24.61 8.26
CA ASN A 160 1.65 25.17 6.91
C ASN A 160 2.17 24.18 5.85
N SER A 161 2.04 24.54 4.57
CA SER A 161 2.48 23.72 3.44
C SER A 161 3.95 23.28 3.55
N SER A 162 4.87 24.17 3.95
CA SER A 162 6.30 23.82 4.11
C SER A 162 6.56 22.87 5.28
N VAL A 163 5.82 23.00 6.39
CA VAL A 163 5.90 22.05 7.49
C VAL A 163 5.40 20.68 7.03
N LEU A 164 4.26 20.63 6.34
CA LEU A 164 3.72 19.39 5.82
C LEU A 164 4.66 18.72 4.80
N ASP A 165 5.28 19.48 3.91
CA ASP A 165 6.28 18.98 2.96
C ASP A 165 7.44 18.26 3.66
N GLY A 166 7.98 18.88 4.72
CA GLY A 166 9.02 18.27 5.55
C GLY A 166 8.54 17.00 6.27
N LEU A 167 7.28 16.96 6.72
CA LEU A 167 6.69 15.78 7.35
C LEU A 167 6.49 14.63 6.36
N LEU A 168 6.01 14.91 5.16
CA LEU A 168 5.86 13.92 4.08
C LEU A 168 7.22 13.33 3.69
N THR A 169 8.23 14.19 3.52
CA THR A 169 9.62 13.80 3.26
C THR A 169 10.16 12.88 4.37
N SER A 170 10.03 13.31 5.63
CA SER A 170 10.57 12.57 6.79
C SER A 170 9.90 11.21 6.99
N ASN A 171 8.66 11.06 6.52
CA ASN A 171 7.92 9.80 6.57
C ASN A 171 8.07 8.93 5.32
N ASN A 172 8.76 9.43 4.29
CA ASN A 172 8.82 8.81 2.96
C ASN A 172 7.42 8.42 2.46
N ALA A 173 6.45 9.31 2.67
CA ALA A 173 5.03 9.03 2.42
C ALA A 173 4.64 9.40 0.99
N LEU A 174 3.86 8.53 0.33
CA LEU A 174 3.15 8.91 -0.90
C LEU A 174 1.98 9.84 -0.54
N TYR A 175 1.81 10.95 -1.26
CA TYR A 175 0.72 11.89 -1.03
C TYR A 175 -0.12 12.16 -2.26
N ASN A 176 -1.44 11.97 -2.16
CA ASN A 176 -2.36 12.05 -3.29
C ASN A 176 -3.56 12.90 -2.93
N GLY A 177 -4.17 13.52 -3.94
CA GLY A 177 -5.33 14.38 -3.73
C GLY A 177 -6.45 14.04 -4.70
N VAL A 178 -7.66 13.95 -4.18
CA VAL A 178 -8.89 14.00 -4.97
C VAL A 178 -9.49 15.39 -4.74
N LEU A 179 -9.26 16.30 -5.69
CA LEU A 179 -9.43 17.74 -5.53
C LEU A 179 -10.46 18.28 -6.54
N ARG A 180 -11.24 19.29 -6.15
CA ARG A 180 -12.37 19.78 -6.97
C ARG A 180 -12.00 20.68 -8.13
N ASN A 181 -11.05 21.58 -7.93
CA ASN A 181 -10.72 22.63 -8.90
C ASN A 181 -9.35 23.25 -8.62
N THR A 182 -8.95 24.20 -9.46
CA THR A 182 -7.67 24.93 -9.37
C THR A 182 -7.44 25.58 -8.00
N SER A 183 -8.49 26.07 -7.33
CA SER A 183 -8.34 26.69 -6.00
C SER A 183 -7.83 25.68 -4.97
N THR A 184 -8.46 24.49 -4.95
CA THR A 184 -8.02 23.38 -4.09
C THR A 184 -6.61 22.93 -4.48
N GLU A 185 -6.33 22.80 -5.78
CA GLU A 185 -5.01 22.42 -6.28
C GLU A 185 -3.90 23.38 -5.86
N ASN A 186 -4.17 24.69 -5.76
CA ASN A 186 -3.17 25.67 -5.30
C ASN A 186 -2.66 25.37 -3.88
N SER A 187 -3.40 24.62 -3.06
CA SER A 187 -2.94 24.19 -1.73
C SER A 187 -2.09 22.92 -1.78
N TYR A 188 -2.46 21.95 -2.62
CA TYR A 188 -1.95 20.58 -2.48
C TYR A 188 -1.13 20.08 -3.66
N ARG A 189 -1.26 20.65 -4.87
CA ARG A 189 -0.68 20.11 -6.10
C ARG A 189 0.83 19.90 -5.99
N THR A 190 1.58 20.91 -5.55
CA THR A 190 3.03 20.81 -5.39
C THR A 190 3.41 19.72 -4.38
N LEU A 191 2.73 19.65 -3.23
CA LEU A 191 2.95 18.58 -2.25
C LEU A 191 2.65 17.19 -2.83
N ILE A 192 1.60 17.06 -3.64
CA ILE A 192 1.22 15.78 -4.24
C ILE A 192 2.26 15.34 -5.26
N GLU A 193 2.68 16.25 -6.14
CA GLU A 193 3.65 15.98 -7.22
C GLU A 193 5.06 15.70 -6.65
N ASP A 194 5.48 16.44 -5.63
CA ASP A 194 6.80 16.26 -4.99
C ASP A 194 6.88 14.97 -4.15
N HIS A 195 5.74 14.45 -3.67
CA HIS A 195 5.64 13.22 -2.88
C HIS A 195 5.06 12.04 -3.68
N GLY A 196 5.32 12.01 -4.99
CA GLY A 196 5.14 10.84 -5.85
C GLY A 196 3.68 10.41 -6.09
N GLY A 197 2.72 11.30 -5.86
CA GLY A 197 1.31 11.02 -6.10
C GLY A 197 0.71 11.77 -7.28
N THR A 198 -0.60 11.61 -7.40
CA THR A 198 -1.40 12.17 -8.51
C THR A 198 -2.58 12.98 -7.96
N VAL A 199 -2.93 14.05 -8.69
CA VAL A 199 -4.19 14.80 -8.49
C VAL A 199 -5.30 14.16 -9.32
N PHE A 200 -6.40 13.80 -8.67
CA PHE A 200 -7.61 13.24 -9.27
C PHE A 200 -8.77 14.24 -9.18
N ASP A 201 -9.63 14.28 -10.20
CA ASP A 201 -10.77 15.19 -10.25
C ASP A 201 -11.91 14.70 -9.34
N LEU A 202 -12.16 15.43 -8.25
CA LEU A 202 -13.25 15.14 -7.30
C LEU A 202 -14.63 15.17 -7.96
N ASN A 203 -14.84 15.92 -9.05
CA ASN A 203 -16.16 16.01 -9.69
C ASN A 203 -16.59 14.67 -10.29
N LEU A 204 -15.64 13.82 -10.70
CA LEU A 204 -15.91 12.45 -11.16
C LEU A 204 -16.36 11.54 -10.01
N PHE A 205 -16.02 11.91 -8.78
CA PHE A 205 -16.40 11.19 -7.57
C PHE A 205 -17.56 11.86 -6.82
N ASN A 206 -17.87 13.13 -7.11
CA ASN A 206 -18.97 13.90 -6.55
C ASN A 206 -20.20 13.86 -7.47
N THR A 207 -20.70 12.66 -7.74
CA THR A 207 -21.87 12.43 -8.62
C THR A 207 -22.67 11.23 -8.15
N SER A 208 -23.96 11.21 -8.48
CA SER A 208 -24.84 10.05 -8.26
C SER A 208 -24.71 8.99 -9.37
N ASN A 209 -24.06 9.31 -10.49
CA ASN A 209 -23.86 8.38 -11.60
C ASN A 209 -22.79 7.34 -11.25
N GLN A 210 -23.24 6.15 -10.85
CA GLN A 210 -22.34 5.08 -10.40
C GLN A 210 -21.41 4.55 -11.50
N THR A 211 -21.74 4.71 -12.78
CA THR A 211 -20.82 4.35 -13.87
C THR A 211 -19.59 5.25 -13.85
N ILE A 212 -19.78 6.56 -13.67
CA ILE A 212 -18.68 7.54 -13.59
C ILE A 212 -17.86 7.27 -12.32
N VAL A 213 -18.54 7.05 -11.19
CA VAL A 213 -17.88 6.75 -9.90
C VAL A 213 -17.02 5.48 -10.00
N GLN A 214 -17.54 4.40 -10.57
CA GLN A 214 -16.80 3.14 -10.69
C GLN A 214 -15.64 3.24 -11.68
N GLN A 215 -15.80 4.00 -12.78
CA GLN A 215 -14.70 4.29 -13.69
C GLN A 215 -13.60 5.07 -12.98
N PHE A 216 -13.95 6.14 -12.27
CA PHE A 216 -13.03 6.91 -11.45
C PHE A 216 -12.30 6.03 -10.44
N VAL A 217 -13.02 5.21 -9.67
CA VAL A 217 -12.42 4.32 -8.65
C VAL A 217 -11.49 3.30 -9.30
N THR A 218 -11.81 2.82 -10.49
CA THR A 218 -10.97 1.88 -11.24
C THR A 218 -9.67 2.53 -11.68
N GLU A 219 -9.75 3.70 -12.30
CA GLU A 219 -8.56 4.46 -12.74
C GLU A 219 -7.70 4.86 -11.54
N PHE A 220 -8.34 5.32 -10.47
CA PHE A 220 -7.70 5.69 -9.23
C PHE A 220 -6.95 4.52 -8.59
N ALA A 221 -7.61 3.37 -8.39
CA ALA A 221 -6.99 2.20 -7.79
C ALA A 221 -5.84 1.63 -8.62
N ASN A 222 -5.97 1.59 -9.96
CA ASN A 222 -4.88 1.17 -10.84
C ASN A 222 -3.68 2.12 -10.76
N LYS A 223 -3.92 3.42 -10.71
CA LYS A 223 -2.85 4.41 -10.56
C LYS A 223 -2.15 4.25 -9.21
N LYS A 224 -2.92 4.06 -8.13
CA LYS A 224 -2.38 3.80 -6.77
C LYS A 224 -1.57 2.51 -6.68
N LEU A 225 -2.00 1.45 -7.37
CA LEU A 225 -1.23 0.22 -7.51
C LEU A 225 0.12 0.52 -8.16
N GLN A 226 0.12 1.20 -9.32
CA GLN A 226 1.34 1.52 -10.04
C GLN A 226 2.30 2.39 -9.20
N GLU A 227 1.80 3.44 -8.55
CA GLU A 227 2.62 4.30 -7.67
C GLU A 227 3.24 3.52 -6.52
N THR A 228 2.53 2.53 -5.96
CA THR A 228 3.08 1.66 -4.90
C THR A 228 4.20 0.77 -5.42
N LEU A 229 4.07 0.25 -6.65
CA LEU A 229 5.13 -0.54 -7.29
C LEU A 229 6.35 0.34 -7.64
N ASP A 230 6.11 1.52 -8.22
CA ASP A 230 7.15 2.48 -8.60
C ASP A 230 7.92 2.99 -7.38
N PHE A 231 7.23 3.20 -6.25
CA PHE A 231 7.86 3.57 -4.99
C PHE A 231 9.00 2.63 -4.61
N CYS A 232 8.81 1.31 -4.76
CA CYS A 232 9.85 0.34 -4.45
C CYS A 232 10.97 0.24 -5.49
N GLN A 233 10.70 0.63 -6.74
CA GLN A 233 11.76 0.78 -7.74
C GLN A 233 12.65 1.98 -7.43
N LEU A 234 12.05 3.09 -6.98
CA LEU A 234 12.76 4.31 -6.63
C LEU A 234 13.44 4.25 -5.26
N ASN A 235 12.89 3.46 -4.33
CA ASN A 235 13.38 3.31 -2.97
C ASN A 235 13.76 1.85 -2.65
N PRO A 236 14.76 1.27 -3.36
CA PRO A 236 15.06 -0.16 -3.29
C PRO A 236 15.65 -0.62 -1.96
N ILE A 237 15.97 0.29 -1.04
CA ILE A 237 16.45 0.00 0.33
C ILE A 237 15.38 0.24 1.40
N HIS A 238 14.19 0.71 1.01
CA HIS A 238 13.11 0.96 1.96
C HIS A 238 12.64 -0.36 2.59
N PRO A 239 12.31 -0.39 3.90
CA PRO A 239 11.87 -1.62 4.57
C PRO A 239 10.69 -2.33 3.90
N ALA A 240 9.75 -1.56 3.33
CA ALA A 240 8.59 -2.11 2.60
C ALA A 240 8.94 -2.78 1.26
N CYS A 241 10.14 -2.52 0.76
CA CYS A 241 10.61 -2.96 -0.56
C CYS A 241 11.65 -4.07 -0.45
N GLN A 242 12.03 -4.45 0.77
CA GLN A 242 12.90 -5.59 0.99
C GLN A 242 12.06 -6.88 0.95
N PRO A 243 12.50 -7.91 0.22
CA PRO A 243 11.90 -9.22 0.36
C PRO A 243 12.03 -9.66 1.82
N SER A 244 10.91 -9.90 2.49
CA SER A 244 10.90 -10.47 3.83
C SER A 244 11.74 -11.74 3.82
N ALA A 245 12.77 -11.79 4.66
CA ALA A 245 13.82 -12.81 4.68
C ALA A 245 13.34 -14.19 5.17
N SER A 246 12.09 -14.58 4.87
CA SER A 246 11.49 -15.84 5.28
C SER A 246 10.86 -16.58 4.10
N VAL A 247 11.58 -16.66 2.99
CA VAL A 247 11.38 -17.77 2.06
C VAL A 247 12.38 -18.86 2.47
N PRO A 248 11.95 -19.93 3.17
CA PRO A 248 12.77 -21.12 3.26
C PRO A 248 13.09 -21.54 1.83
N GLU A 249 14.37 -21.59 1.49
CA GLU A 249 14.77 -22.15 0.20
C GLU A 249 14.05 -23.50 0.03
N PRO A 250 13.41 -23.74 -1.13
CA PRO A 250 12.76 -25.02 -1.34
C PRO A 250 13.83 -26.09 -1.11
N SER A 251 13.47 -27.08 -0.31
CA SER A 251 14.27 -28.26 0.05
C SER A 251 14.71 -29.11 -1.16
N SER A 252 14.51 -28.63 -2.39
CA SER A 252 15.07 -29.13 -3.63
C SER A 252 16.60 -29.09 -3.65
N LEU A 253 17.28 -28.11 -3.03
CA LEU A 253 18.74 -28.17 -2.87
C LEU A 253 19.19 -29.29 -1.91
N ALA A 254 18.42 -29.56 -0.85
CA ALA A 254 18.67 -30.69 0.05
C ALA A 254 18.40 -32.05 -0.64
N LEU A 255 17.39 -32.14 -1.50
CA LEU A 255 17.08 -33.35 -2.28
C LEU A 255 18.09 -33.64 -3.39
N ILE A 256 18.68 -32.62 -4.02
CA ILE A 256 19.80 -32.79 -4.96
C ILE A 256 21.06 -33.29 -4.21
N GLY A 257 21.33 -32.76 -3.02
CA GLY A 257 22.42 -33.22 -2.16
C GLY A 257 22.28 -34.68 -1.72
N LEU A 258 21.06 -35.11 -1.35
CA LEU A 258 20.77 -36.50 -0.96
C LEU A 258 20.76 -37.46 -2.15
N GLY A 259 20.29 -37.01 -3.32
CA GLY A 259 20.29 -37.80 -4.56
C GLY A 259 21.71 -38.15 -5.05
N LEU A 260 22.65 -37.22 -4.94
CA LEU A 260 24.06 -37.45 -5.33
C LEU A 260 24.79 -38.38 -4.34
N LEU A 261 24.52 -38.30 -3.04
CA LEU A 261 25.07 -39.20 -2.02
C LEU A 261 24.56 -40.65 -2.14
N GLY A 262 23.30 -40.84 -2.56
CA GLY A 262 22.72 -42.17 -2.82
C GLY A 262 23.37 -42.91 -4.01
N ILE A 263 23.86 -42.17 -5.02
CA ILE A 263 24.53 -42.75 -6.19
C ILE A 263 25.97 -43.16 -5.86
N PHE A 264 26.70 -42.38 -5.05
CA PHE A 264 28.08 -42.73 -4.65
C PHE A 264 28.15 -43.95 -3.70
N THR A 265 27.16 -44.14 -2.83
CA THR A 265 27.14 -45.29 -1.92
C THR A 265 26.78 -46.60 -2.61
N ARG A 266 26.02 -46.56 -3.73
CA ARG A 266 25.67 -47.75 -4.53
C ARG A 266 26.83 -48.26 -5.39
N TYR A 267 27.78 -47.41 -5.78
CA TYR A 267 28.95 -47.82 -6.58
C TYR A 267 30.06 -48.50 -5.76
N ARG A 268 30.08 -48.36 -4.42
CA ARG A 268 31.17 -48.86 -3.58
C ARG A 268 31.01 -50.28 -3.04
N ARG A 269 29.89 -50.97 -3.34
CA ARG A 269 29.67 -52.36 -2.93
C ARG A 269 29.79 -53.31 -4.12
N ARG A 270 31.03 -53.60 -4.53
CA ARG A 270 31.37 -54.86 -5.21
C ARG A 270 32.27 -55.67 -4.28
N PRO A 271 31.92 -56.92 -3.93
CA PRO A 271 32.75 -57.74 -3.05
C PRO A 271 34.02 -58.18 -3.80
N VAL A 272 35.17 -57.97 -3.17
CA VAL A 272 36.44 -58.59 -3.56
C VAL A 272 36.37 -60.04 -3.09
N ALA A 273 36.41 -60.98 -4.03
CA ALA A 273 36.51 -62.40 -3.72
C ALA A 273 37.94 -62.71 -3.23
N SER A 274 38.05 -63.36 -2.07
CA SER A 274 39.28 -63.97 -1.58
C SER A 274 39.76 -65.05 -2.55
N VAL A 275 41.05 -65.03 -2.89
CA VAL A 275 41.77 -66.17 -3.44
C VAL A 275 42.73 -66.65 -2.37
N ALA A 276 42.57 -67.90 -1.96
CA ALA A 276 43.48 -68.64 -1.10
C ALA A 276 44.54 -69.34 -1.96
N VAL A 277 45.80 -69.27 -1.51
CA VAL A 277 46.78 -70.37 -1.50
C VAL A 277 47.57 -70.25 -0.21
#